data_AF-A0A0D8Y1W6-F1
#
_entry.id   AF-A0A0D8Y1W6-F1
#
_cell.length_a   1.000
_cell.length_b   1.000
_cell.length_c   1.000
_cell.angle_alpha   90.00
_cell.angle_beta   90.00
_cell.angle_gamma   90.00
#
_symmetry.space_group_name_H-M   'P 1'
#
loop_
_entity.id
_entity.type
_entity.pdbx_description
1 polymer ?
#
loop_
_entity_poly.entity_id
_entity_poly.type
_entity_poly.pdbx_seq_one_letter_code
_entity_poly.pdbx_strand_id
1 'polypeptide(L)'
;MQSVVPCFPGSSHENQMAIASGLFPGSQKAESCLRTAQSNTSSDCFEPIWSIYKRQAGGITALHSWPADSNIKAAYDQSDSYLGYRPDYFINGSLSLQSQLDMVLQWLGKSESLRPGLILVNYDGLRKIALKRYNQSEIRSELIEIDRSLDSFFLQLYRNDILGCVNIAIVSDQGE
;
A
#
# COMPACT_ATOMS: atom_id res chain seq x y z
N MET A 1 -8.67 15.03 20.66
CA MET A 1 -7.83 13.99 20.04
C MET A 1 -8.28 13.87 18.60
N GLN A 2 -7.39 14.10 17.62
CA GLN A 2 -7.74 13.96 16.19
C GLN A 2 -7.40 12.52 15.77
N SER A 3 -8.32 11.86 15.07
CA SER A 3 -8.14 10.50 14.56
C SER A 3 -8.64 10.39 13.11
N VAL A 4 -8.04 9.49 12.35
CA VAL A 4 -8.56 9.07 11.05
C VAL A 4 -9.64 8.00 11.31
N VAL A 5 -10.82 8.19 10.72
CA VAL A 5 -11.96 7.28 10.93
C VAL A 5 -11.94 6.20 9.82
N PRO A 6 -11.83 4.90 10.18
CA PRO A 6 -11.88 3.82 9.19
C PRO A 6 -13.28 3.69 8.58
N CYS A 7 -13.37 3.04 7.41
CA CYS A 7 -14.66 2.72 6.83
C CYS A 7 -15.37 1.59 7.60
N PHE A 8 -16.69 1.52 7.45
CA PHE A 8 -17.49 0.38 7.90
C PHE A 8 -17.76 -0.56 6.72
N PRO A 9 -17.59 -1.90 6.86
CA PRO A 9 -17.12 -2.62 8.06
C PRO A 9 -15.66 -2.32 8.38
N GLY A 10 -15.30 -2.32 9.67
CA GLY A 10 -13.93 -2.07 10.14
C GLY A 10 -12.96 -3.23 9.87
N SER A 11 -12.99 -3.81 8.66
CA SER A 11 -12.10 -4.89 8.29
C SER A 11 -10.83 -4.35 7.62
N SER A 12 -9.69 -4.95 7.97
CA SER A 12 -8.38 -4.56 7.43
C SER A 12 -8.32 -4.55 5.90
N HIS A 13 -8.86 -5.59 5.25
CA HIS A 13 -8.84 -5.65 3.79
C HIS A 13 -9.64 -4.49 3.17
N GLU A 14 -10.89 -4.27 3.61
CA GLU A 14 -11.75 -3.23 3.05
C GLU A 14 -11.18 -1.82 3.32
N ASN A 15 -10.58 -1.59 4.49
CA ASN A 15 -9.97 -0.30 4.81
C ASN A 15 -8.65 -0.06 4.07
N GLN A 16 -7.81 -1.08 3.89
CA GLN A 16 -6.61 -0.97 3.05
C GLN A 16 -6.97 -0.66 1.59
N MET A 17 -8.03 -1.28 1.07
CA MET A 17 -8.55 -0.97 -0.27
C MET A 17 -9.17 0.42 -0.34
N ALA A 18 -9.83 0.88 0.74
CA ALA A 18 -10.36 2.24 0.83
C ALA A 18 -9.24 3.28 0.83
N ILE A 19 -8.15 3.05 1.57
CA ILE A 19 -6.95 3.90 1.55
C ILE A 19 -6.38 3.98 0.13
N ALA A 20 -6.33 2.87 -0.59
CA ALA A 20 -5.75 2.82 -1.92
C ALA A 20 -6.66 3.36 -3.03
N SER A 21 -7.98 3.49 -2.82
CA SER A 21 -8.93 3.86 -3.88
C SER A 21 -9.74 5.12 -3.58
N GLY A 22 -9.84 5.54 -2.31
CA GLY A 22 -10.77 6.57 -1.86
C GLY A 22 -12.24 6.12 -1.86
N LEU A 23 -12.52 4.84 -2.08
CA LEU A 23 -13.88 4.30 -2.18
C LEU A 23 -14.33 3.61 -0.89
N PHE A 24 -15.59 3.82 -0.52
CA PHE A 24 -16.23 3.07 0.56
C PHE A 24 -16.31 1.56 0.21
N PRO A 25 -16.33 0.66 1.22
CA PRO A 25 -16.36 -0.79 1.00
C PRO A 25 -17.51 -1.27 0.10
N GLY A 26 -18.67 -0.61 0.15
CA GLY A 26 -19.79 -0.91 -0.74
C GLY A 26 -19.49 -0.66 -2.22
N SER A 27 -18.72 0.39 -2.52
CA SER A 27 -18.34 0.79 -3.89
C SER A 27 -17.12 0.02 -4.40
N GLN A 28 -16.31 -0.58 -3.52
CA GLN A 28 -15.18 -1.44 -3.92
C GLN A 28 -15.65 -2.74 -4.61
N LYS A 29 -16.89 -3.16 -4.36
CA LYS A 29 -17.52 -4.35 -4.96
C LYS A 29 -18.18 -4.07 -6.31
N ALA A 30 -18.20 -2.80 -6.75
CA ALA A 30 -18.61 -2.47 -8.11
C ALA A 30 -17.66 -3.16 -9.10
N GLU A 31 -18.18 -3.58 -10.26
CA GLU A 31 -17.37 -4.30 -11.25
C GLU A 31 -16.05 -3.57 -11.49
N SER A 32 -14.94 -4.30 -11.34
CA SER A 32 -13.63 -3.79 -11.69
C SER A 32 -13.68 -3.28 -13.14
N CYS A 33 -13.09 -2.12 -13.41
CA CYS A 33 -13.15 -1.43 -14.71
C CYS A 33 -12.53 -2.23 -15.90
N LEU A 34 -12.17 -3.49 -15.65
CA LEU A 34 -11.64 -4.48 -16.59
C LEU A 34 -12.49 -4.64 -17.86
N ARG A 35 -13.78 -4.26 -17.83
CA ARG A 35 -14.69 -4.37 -18.97
C ARG A 35 -14.96 -3.07 -19.72
N THR A 36 -14.71 -1.90 -19.13
CA THR A 36 -15.18 -0.61 -19.66
C THR A 36 -14.15 0.16 -20.49
N ALA A 37 -12.93 -0.36 -20.68
CA ALA A 37 -12.00 0.20 -21.67
C ALA A 37 -12.52 0.17 -23.13
N GLN A 38 -13.65 -0.51 -23.39
CA GLN A 38 -14.34 -0.54 -24.68
C GLN A 38 -15.69 0.22 -24.70
N SER A 39 -16.14 0.81 -23.57
CA SER A 39 -17.44 1.47 -23.47
C SER A 39 -17.29 2.87 -22.86
N ASN A 40 -17.66 3.92 -23.61
CA ASN A 40 -17.64 5.33 -23.21
C ASN A 40 -18.65 5.69 -22.09
N THR A 41 -18.89 4.78 -21.14
CA THR A 41 -19.83 4.98 -20.03
C THR A 41 -19.05 5.07 -18.72
N SER A 42 -19.01 6.27 -18.16
CA SER A 42 -18.52 6.55 -16.81
C SER A 42 -19.44 5.86 -15.78
N SER A 43 -19.02 4.71 -15.29
CA SER A 43 -19.63 4.06 -14.13
C SER A 43 -18.58 3.89 -13.04
N ASP A 44 -18.96 4.13 -11.79
CA ASP A 44 -18.15 4.04 -10.57
C ASP A 44 -17.32 2.76 -10.51
N CYS A 45 -16.09 2.83 -11.04
CA CYS A 45 -15.19 1.71 -11.11
C CYS A 45 -14.17 1.75 -9.98
N PHE A 46 -13.87 0.57 -9.45
CA PHE A 46 -12.70 0.39 -8.59
C PHE A 46 -11.41 0.54 -9.40
N GLU A 47 -10.62 1.59 -9.12
CA GLU A 47 -9.25 1.76 -9.63
C GLU A 47 -8.32 2.14 -8.47
N PRO A 48 -7.27 1.36 -8.18
CA PRO A 48 -6.36 1.68 -7.10
C PRO A 48 -5.36 2.79 -7.50
N ILE A 49 -4.84 3.52 -6.53
CA ILE A 49 -3.97 4.69 -6.72
C ILE A 49 -2.73 4.38 -7.55
N TRP A 50 -2.18 3.16 -7.48
CA TRP A 50 -1.04 2.78 -8.31
C TRP A 50 -1.40 2.67 -9.79
N SER A 51 -2.60 2.17 -10.14
CA SER A 51 -3.09 2.16 -11.52
C SER A 51 -3.29 3.59 -12.05
N ILE A 52 -3.92 4.44 -11.22
CA ILE A 52 -4.14 5.84 -11.57
C ILE A 52 -2.81 6.57 -11.79
N TYR A 53 -1.84 6.37 -10.89
CA TYR A 53 -0.51 6.99 -10.99
C TYR A 53 0.23 6.56 -12.27
N LYS A 54 0.22 5.27 -12.61
CA LYS A 54 0.81 4.79 -13.87
C LYS A 54 0.12 5.41 -15.08
N ARG A 55 -1.22 5.41 -15.10
CA ARG A 55 -2.00 5.90 -16.24
C ARG A 55 -1.89 7.41 -16.45
N GLN A 56 -1.86 8.19 -15.38
CA GLN A 56 -1.87 9.65 -15.46
C GLN A 56 -0.47 10.27 -15.47
N ALA A 57 0.46 9.73 -14.67
CA ALA A 57 1.81 10.28 -14.55
C ALA A 57 2.86 9.50 -15.36
N GLY A 58 2.52 8.31 -15.88
CA GLY A 58 3.49 7.44 -16.55
C GLY A 58 4.59 6.91 -15.62
N GLY A 59 4.42 7.06 -14.30
CA GLY A 59 5.46 6.79 -13.33
C GLY A 59 5.51 5.33 -12.86
N ILE A 60 6.65 4.96 -12.26
CA ILE A 60 6.89 3.62 -11.72
C ILE A 60 6.28 3.49 -10.32
N THR A 61 5.75 2.32 -10.01
CA THR A 61 5.04 2.00 -8.76
C THR A 61 5.65 0.78 -8.08
N ALA A 62 5.71 0.81 -6.75
CA ALA A 62 6.19 -0.30 -5.94
C ALA A 62 5.27 -0.60 -4.76
N LEU A 63 4.88 -1.87 -4.62
CA LEU A 63 4.02 -2.35 -3.54
C LEU A 63 4.74 -3.44 -2.74
N HIS A 64 4.82 -3.27 -1.42
CA HIS A 64 5.31 -4.26 -0.48
C HIS A 64 4.17 -4.71 0.44
N SER A 65 3.75 -5.98 0.32
CA SER A 65 2.73 -6.64 1.14
C SER A 65 1.36 -5.94 1.17
N TRP A 66 1.14 -4.96 0.29
CA TRP A 66 -0.17 -4.32 0.14
C TRP A 66 -1.17 -5.35 -0.39
N PRO A 67 -2.39 -5.43 0.17
CA PRO A 67 -3.38 -6.36 -0.34
C PRO A 67 -3.70 -6.07 -1.81
N ALA A 68 -3.61 -7.10 -2.64
CA ALA A 68 -4.26 -7.11 -3.94
C ALA A 68 -5.43 -8.07 -3.85
N ASP A 69 -6.65 -7.60 -4.13
CA ASP A 69 -7.83 -8.45 -4.24
C ASP A 69 -7.56 -9.56 -5.28
N SER A 70 -8.14 -10.74 -5.06
CA SER A 70 -8.30 -11.80 -6.07
C SER A 70 -8.76 -11.30 -7.44
N ASN A 71 -9.62 -10.27 -7.49
CA ASN A 71 -10.05 -9.64 -8.75
C ASN A 71 -8.93 -8.86 -9.43
N ILE A 72 -8.10 -8.17 -8.65
CA ILE A 72 -6.89 -7.47 -9.13
C ILE A 72 -5.84 -8.50 -9.58
N LYS A 73 -5.71 -9.61 -8.85
CA LYS A 73 -4.80 -10.71 -9.18
C LYS A 73 -5.23 -11.44 -10.45
N ALA A 74 -6.53 -11.69 -10.64
CA ALA A 74 -7.08 -12.26 -11.87
C ALA A 74 -6.91 -11.31 -13.08
N ALA A 75 -6.98 -9.99 -12.86
CA ALA A 75 -6.66 -8.99 -13.87
C ALA A 75 -5.17 -8.98 -14.26
N TYR A 76 -4.25 -9.37 -13.35
CA TYR A 76 -2.82 -9.46 -13.66
C TYR A 76 -2.47 -10.66 -14.55
N ASP A 77 -3.29 -11.73 -14.50
CA ASP A 77 -3.02 -13.00 -15.19
C ASP A 77 -3.67 -13.07 -16.59
N GLN A 78 -4.55 -12.12 -16.93
CA GLN A 78 -5.18 -12.03 -18.25
C GLN A 78 -4.52 -10.90 -19.06
N SER A 79 -3.72 -11.25 -20.08
CA SER A 79 -3.21 -10.43 -21.21
C SER A 79 -2.47 -9.07 -21.01
N ASP A 80 -1.63 -8.72 -22.01
CA ASP A 80 -0.83 -7.48 -22.10
C ASP A 80 -1.66 -6.16 -22.03
N SER A 81 -2.97 -6.23 -22.25
CA SER A 81 -3.89 -5.10 -22.14
C SER A 81 -4.12 -4.59 -20.70
N TYR A 82 -3.60 -5.31 -19.69
CA TYR A 82 -3.81 -5.01 -18.26
C TYR A 82 -2.52 -4.57 -17.53
N LEU A 83 -1.43 -4.34 -18.28
CA LEU A 83 -0.13 -3.84 -17.78
C LEU A 83 -0.22 -2.51 -17.02
N GLY A 84 -1.29 -1.73 -17.24
CA GLY A 84 -1.57 -0.48 -16.51
C GLY A 84 -1.97 -0.66 -15.04
N TYR A 85 -2.51 -1.83 -14.66
CA TYR A 85 -3.00 -2.07 -13.30
C TYR A 85 -1.97 -2.72 -12.38
N ARG A 86 -0.97 -3.41 -12.94
CA ARG A 86 0.04 -4.11 -12.15
C ARG A 86 1.13 -3.14 -11.69
N PRO A 87 1.50 -3.14 -10.40
CA PRO A 87 2.66 -2.38 -9.97
C PRO A 87 3.94 -2.93 -10.60
N ASP A 88 4.88 -2.04 -10.88
CA ASP A 88 6.14 -2.40 -11.55
C ASP A 88 7.02 -3.27 -10.65
N TYR A 89 7.00 -2.99 -9.35
CA TYR A 89 7.56 -3.84 -8.31
C TYR A 89 6.45 -4.32 -7.37
N PHE A 90 6.35 -5.64 -7.18
CA PHE A 90 5.43 -6.24 -6.22
C PHE A 90 6.15 -7.31 -5.41
N ILE A 91 6.19 -7.12 -4.09
CA ILE A 91 6.75 -8.08 -3.16
C ILE A 91 5.65 -8.46 -2.19
N ASN A 92 5.37 -9.76 -2.08
CA ASN A 92 4.44 -10.29 -1.10
C ASN A 92 5.22 -11.16 -0.11
N GLY A 93 5.14 -10.86 1.17
CA GLY A 93 5.88 -11.61 2.18
C GLY A 93 5.70 -11.10 3.60
N SER A 94 5.95 -11.99 4.55
CA SER A 94 6.00 -11.67 5.98
C SER A 94 7.43 -11.33 6.40
N LEU A 95 7.91 -10.17 5.98
CA LEU A 95 9.19 -9.61 6.43
C LEU A 95 8.99 -8.66 7.60
N SER A 96 10.03 -8.47 8.42
CA SER A 96 10.04 -7.44 9.47
C SER A 96 9.91 -6.05 8.85
N LEU A 97 9.33 -5.09 9.59
CA LEU A 97 9.15 -3.73 9.09
C LEU A 97 10.48 -3.12 8.61
N GLN A 98 11.57 -3.31 9.36
CA GLN A 98 12.91 -2.84 8.95
C GLN A 98 13.29 -3.34 7.55
N SER A 99 13.13 -4.63 7.26
CA SER A 99 13.46 -5.17 5.94
C SER A 99 12.56 -4.63 4.84
N GLN A 100 11.28 -4.35 5.14
CA GLN A 100 10.39 -3.70 4.17
C GLN A 100 10.86 -2.27 3.87
N LEU A 101 11.22 -1.50 4.91
CA LEU A 101 11.73 -0.13 4.78
C LEU A 101 13.11 -0.07 4.10
N ASP A 102 13.98 -1.03 4.33
CA ASP A 102 15.26 -1.15 3.63
C ASP A 102 15.05 -1.34 2.11
N MET A 103 14.01 -2.08 1.71
CA MET A 103 13.63 -2.19 0.31
C MET A 103 13.08 -0.88 -0.26
N VAL A 104 12.33 -0.10 0.52
CA VAL A 104 11.92 1.25 0.12
C VAL A 104 13.13 2.12 -0.17
N LEU A 105 14.15 2.09 0.69
CA LEU A 105 15.40 2.82 0.48
C LEU A 105 16.12 2.37 -0.79
N GLN A 106 16.17 1.05 -1.06
CA GLN A 106 16.73 0.52 -2.30
C GLN A 106 15.96 0.98 -3.54
N TRP A 107 14.61 1.04 -3.47
CA TRP A 107 13.78 1.55 -4.55
C TRP A 107 14.02 3.04 -4.80
N LEU A 108 14.08 3.86 -3.74
CA LEU A 108 14.38 5.29 -3.83
C LEU A 108 15.80 5.56 -4.35
N GLY A 109 16.74 4.65 -4.11
CA GLY A 109 18.12 4.73 -4.60
C GLY A 109 18.30 4.35 -6.08
N LYS A 110 17.27 3.88 -6.78
CA LYS A 110 17.36 3.51 -8.21
C LYS A 110 17.61 4.74 -9.10
N SER A 111 18.11 4.51 -10.32
CA SER A 111 18.18 5.53 -11.37
C SER A 111 16.78 6.06 -11.68
N GLU A 112 16.68 7.30 -12.17
CA GLU A 112 15.40 7.98 -12.46
C GLU A 112 14.43 7.11 -13.27
N SER A 113 14.93 6.45 -14.33
CA SER A 113 14.15 5.55 -15.19
C SER A 113 13.64 4.27 -14.54
N LEU A 114 14.10 3.93 -13.33
CA LEU A 114 13.73 2.73 -12.58
C LEU A 114 13.18 3.05 -11.19
N ARG A 115 13.15 4.34 -10.80
CA ARG A 115 12.79 4.77 -9.45
C ARG A 115 11.28 4.90 -9.33
N PRO A 116 10.64 4.19 -8.38
CA PRO A 116 9.22 4.35 -8.14
C PRO A 116 8.91 5.76 -7.60
N GLY A 117 7.88 6.39 -8.15
CA GLY A 117 7.33 7.65 -7.64
C GLY A 117 6.16 7.46 -6.68
N LEU A 118 5.62 6.24 -6.60
CA LEU A 118 4.61 5.85 -5.62
C LEU A 118 4.98 4.50 -5.00
N ILE A 119 5.05 4.47 -3.67
CA ILE A 119 5.45 3.31 -2.89
C ILE A 119 4.40 3.06 -1.80
N LEU A 120 3.86 1.85 -1.75
CA LEU A 120 2.92 1.42 -0.70
C LEU A 120 3.52 0.25 0.06
N VAL A 121 3.54 0.34 1.39
CA VAL A 121 4.05 -0.69 2.30
C VAL A 121 2.97 -1.02 3.31
N ASN A 122 2.70 -2.31 3.51
CA ASN A 122 1.76 -2.78 4.51
C ASN A 122 2.45 -3.70 5.52
N TYR A 123 2.33 -3.34 6.79
CA TYR A 123 2.88 -4.08 7.91
C TYR A 123 1.78 -4.56 8.85
N ASP A 124 1.69 -5.88 9.05
CA ASP A 124 0.60 -6.52 9.80
C ASP A 124 1.07 -7.12 11.14
N GLY A 125 2.24 -6.73 11.64
CA GLY A 125 2.86 -7.27 12.86
C GLY A 125 1.97 -7.14 14.11
N LEU A 126 1.49 -5.92 14.40
CA LEU A 126 0.59 -5.67 15.54
C LEU A 126 -0.71 -6.48 15.43
N ARG A 127 -1.33 -6.49 14.24
CA ARG A 127 -2.53 -7.27 13.97
C ARG A 127 -2.31 -8.77 14.20
N LYS A 128 -1.17 -9.32 13.75
CA LYS A 128 -0.81 -10.72 13.97
C LYS A 128 -0.67 -11.07 15.45
N ILE A 129 -0.16 -10.16 16.28
CA ILE A 129 -0.07 -10.34 17.73
C ILE A 129 -1.47 -10.32 18.34
N ALA A 130 -2.26 -9.27 18.03
CA ALA A 130 -3.62 -9.10 18.54
C ALA A 130 -4.53 -10.30 18.23
N LEU A 131 -4.47 -10.82 17.00
CA LEU A 131 -5.28 -11.97 16.56
C LEU A 131 -4.86 -13.30 17.22
N LYS A 132 -3.59 -13.47 17.59
CA LYS A 132 -3.12 -14.71 18.23
C LYS A 132 -3.52 -14.76 19.69
N ARG A 133 -3.07 -13.77 20.46
CA ARG A 133 -3.34 -13.59 21.88
C ARG A 133 -3.07 -12.13 22.21
N TYR A 134 -4.09 -11.40 22.62
CA TYR A 134 -3.88 -10.04 23.09
C TYR A 134 -2.95 -10.05 24.32
N ASN A 135 -1.70 -9.63 24.10
CA ASN A 135 -0.67 -9.55 25.14
C ASN A 135 -0.06 -8.15 25.10
N GLN A 136 -0.35 -7.37 26.14
CA GLN A 136 0.10 -5.98 26.25
C GLN A 136 1.63 -5.84 26.19
N SER A 137 2.38 -6.82 26.72
CA SER A 137 3.84 -6.80 26.65
C SER A 137 4.34 -7.04 25.23
N GLU A 138 3.71 -7.94 24.47
CA GLU A 138 4.08 -8.20 23.07
C GLU A 138 3.72 -7.01 22.18
N ILE A 139 2.54 -6.43 22.37
CA ILE A 139 2.11 -5.20 21.67
C ILE A 139 3.09 -4.06 21.96
N ARG A 140 3.49 -3.87 23.23
CA ARG A 140 4.46 -2.84 23.59
C ARG A 140 5.83 -3.08 22.96
N SER A 141 6.31 -4.32 22.96
CA SER A 141 7.56 -4.67 22.29
C SER A 141 7.49 -4.40 20.78
N GLU A 142 6.38 -4.76 20.15
CA GLU A 142 6.15 -4.54 18.72
C GLU A 142 6.11 -3.05 18.36
N LEU A 143 5.44 -2.22 19.18
CA LEU A 143 5.44 -0.77 19.01
C LEU A 143 6.85 -0.16 19.11
N ILE A 144 7.68 -0.67 20.02
CA ILE A 144 9.08 -0.24 20.14
C ILE A 144 9.87 -0.61 18.87
N GLU A 145 9.66 -1.81 18.32
CA GLU A 145 10.32 -2.24 17.08
C GLU A 145 9.85 -1.42 15.86
N ILE A 146 8.57 -1.05 15.81
CA ILE A 146 8.04 -0.15 14.78
C ILE A 146 8.71 1.23 14.88
N ASP A 147 8.75 1.82 16.07
CA ASP A 147 9.38 3.13 16.31
C ASP A 147 10.86 3.13 15.91
N ARG A 148 11.62 2.11 16.33
CA ARG A 148 13.04 1.94 15.93
C ARG A 148 13.21 1.79 14.42
N SER A 149 12.35 1.02 13.77
CA SER A 149 12.41 0.81 12.31
C SER A 149 12.14 2.10 11.55
N LEU A 150 11.16 2.89 12.01
CA LEU A 150 10.85 4.20 11.44
C LEU A 150 11.98 5.20 11.67
N ASP A 151 12.56 5.27 12.88
CA ASP A 151 13.71 6.13 13.18
C ASP A 151 14.89 5.83 12.26
N SER A 152 15.24 4.54 12.12
CA SER A 152 16.28 4.08 11.19
C SER A 152 15.99 4.50 9.74
N PHE A 153 14.74 4.34 9.29
CA PHE A 153 14.31 4.72 7.94
C PHE A 153 14.42 6.24 7.71
N PHE A 154 13.90 7.06 8.61
CA PHE A 154 13.98 8.51 8.51
C PHE A 154 15.42 9.02 8.60
N LEU A 155 16.25 8.44 9.47
CA LEU A 155 17.67 8.75 9.56
C LEU A 155 18.40 8.43 8.25
N GLN A 156 18.07 7.31 7.60
CA GLN A 156 18.64 6.98 6.29
C GLN A 156 18.15 7.94 5.20
N LEU A 157 16.87 8.30 5.16
CA LEU A 157 16.37 9.31 4.22
C LEU A 157 17.06 10.67 4.40
N TYR A 158 17.27 11.08 5.66
CA TYR A 158 17.97 12.32 6.00
C TYR A 158 19.43 12.28 5.55
N ARG A 159 20.16 11.19 5.87
CA ARG A 159 21.57 11.03 5.50
C ARG A 159 21.83 10.97 4.00
N ASN A 160 20.82 10.61 3.22
CA ASN A 160 20.90 10.57 1.76
C ASN A 160 20.32 11.84 1.10
N ASP A 161 19.96 12.87 1.86
CA ASP A 161 19.31 14.11 1.39
C ASP A 161 18.00 13.88 0.62
N ILE A 162 17.30 12.76 0.89
CA ILE A 162 16.04 12.39 0.23
C ILE A 162 14.82 12.83 1.05
N LEU A 163 14.97 13.02 2.37
CA LEU A 163 13.85 13.28 3.28
C LEU A 163 13.00 14.49 2.85
N GLY A 164 13.61 15.56 2.36
CA GLY A 164 12.91 16.76 1.87
C GLY A 164 12.25 16.59 0.49
N CYS A 165 12.50 15.47 -0.20
CA CYS A 165 12.03 15.19 -1.55
C CYS A 165 10.89 14.16 -1.60
N VAL A 166 10.52 13.58 -0.45
CA VAL A 166 9.50 12.53 -0.37
C VAL A 166 8.34 12.96 0.50
N ASN A 167 7.12 12.64 0.05
CA ASN A 167 5.91 12.76 0.86
C ASN A 167 5.62 11.41 1.51
N ILE A 168 5.57 11.37 2.84
CA ILE A 168 5.38 10.14 3.61
C ILE A 168 4.07 10.25 4.39
N ALA A 169 3.21 9.24 4.24
CA ALA A 169 2.01 9.05 5.04
C ALA A 169 2.12 7.74 5.81
N ILE A 170 1.98 7.81 7.13
CA ILE A 170 1.90 6.64 8.02
C ILE A 170 0.46 6.59 8.52
N VAL A 171 -0.24 5.51 8.19
CA VAL A 171 -1.67 5.35 8.46
C VAL A 171 -1.94 3.96 9.03
N SER A 172 -3.04 3.84 9.77
CA SER A 172 -3.59 2.55 10.22
C SER A 172 -4.91 2.30 9.50
N ASP A 173 -5.16 1.05 9.14
CA ASP A 173 -6.39 0.60 8.50
C ASP A 173 -7.54 0.43 9.50
N GLN A 174 -7.22 0.22 10.78
CA GLN A 174 -8.18 0.12 11.87
C GLN A 174 -7.54 0.53 13.20
N GLY A 175 -8.37 0.88 14.18
CA GLY A 175 -7.96 1.04 15.57
C GLY A 175 -8.50 -0.12 16.41
N GLU A 176 -7.74 -0.53 17.42
CA GLU A 176 -8.18 -1.43 18.50
C GLU A 176 -8.17 -0.69 19.83
#